data_AF-A0A7J9YMP8-F1
#
_entry.id   AF-A0A7J9YMP8-F1
#
_cell.length_a   1.000
_cell.length_b   1.000
_cell.length_c   1.000
_cell.angle_alpha   90.00
_cell.angle_beta   90.00
_cell.angle_gamma   90.00
#
_symmetry.space_group_name_H-M   'P 1'
#
loop_
_entity.id
_entity.type
_entity.pdbx_description
1 polymer ?
#
loop_
_entity_poly.entity_id
_entity_poly.type
_entity_poly.pdbx_seq_one_letter_code
_entity_poly.pdbx_strand_id
1 'polypeptide(L)'
;MTGLVPRRAIGEPPAAAVASHGEAILTRVGVEPSVDAEALAIGILADVDGPFHDRLRAGLGMLLRAVAERRAQLGTAAACRLIGLGPGATPLGDDYLAACALAVARLGGAAGFARPERDAWLRSLLPQRLGKATTPVSAHLIADAVRGFAPPPAHALFELDANEIRLETAIERLAGIGATSGHGWAAAIGATALLLAVDHDKRARGEALR
;
A
#
# COMPACT_ATOMS: atom_id res chain seq x y z
N MET A 1 -12.52 22.73 -17.08
CA MET A 1 -13.44 22.01 -16.18
C MET A 1 -12.65 21.60 -14.96
N THR A 2 -12.68 22.45 -13.94
CA THR A 2 -11.93 22.32 -12.68
C THR A 2 -12.66 21.32 -11.79
N GLY A 3 -12.12 20.11 -11.67
CA GLY A 3 -12.55 19.16 -10.65
C GLY A 3 -12.21 19.72 -9.28
N LEU A 4 -13.22 20.09 -8.50
CA LEU A 4 -13.05 20.48 -7.10
C LEU A 4 -12.55 19.26 -6.32
N VAL A 5 -11.29 19.25 -5.93
CA VAL A 5 -10.83 18.38 -4.83
C VAL A 5 -11.37 18.97 -3.54
N PRO A 6 -11.98 18.17 -2.64
CA PRO A 6 -12.50 18.69 -1.38
C PRO A 6 -11.35 19.26 -0.55
N ARG A 7 -11.42 20.58 -0.28
CA ARG A 7 -10.63 21.21 0.78
C ARG A 7 -10.99 20.51 2.09
N ARG A 8 -9.97 20.00 2.79
CA ARG A 8 -10.02 19.46 4.16
C ARG A 8 -10.99 20.28 5.01
N ALA A 9 -12.12 19.68 5.41
CA ALA A 9 -12.97 20.27 6.43
C ALA A 9 -12.18 20.23 7.74
N ILE A 10 -12.04 21.38 8.41
CA ILE A 10 -11.47 21.45 9.75
C ILE A 10 -12.34 20.54 10.64
N GLY A 11 -11.79 19.40 11.10
CA GLY A 11 -12.49 18.44 11.96
C GLY A 11 -12.74 17.04 11.38
N GLU A 12 -12.28 16.72 10.17
CA GLU A 12 -12.41 15.36 9.61
C GLU A 12 -11.64 14.32 10.46
N PRO A 13 -12.26 13.17 10.80
CA PRO A 13 -11.61 12.16 11.63
C PRO A 13 -10.36 11.62 10.91
N PRO A 14 -9.26 11.33 11.64
CA PRO A 14 -7.98 10.91 11.04
C PRO A 14 -8.08 9.75 10.03
N ALA A 15 -9.01 8.82 10.23
CA ALA A 15 -9.23 7.69 9.31
C ALA A 15 -9.85 8.10 7.98
N ALA A 16 -10.78 9.06 7.96
CA ALA A 16 -11.39 9.57 6.72
C ALA A 16 -10.36 10.35 5.88
N ALA A 17 -9.49 11.12 6.53
CA ALA A 17 -8.38 11.78 5.85
C ALA A 17 -7.42 10.76 5.19
N VAL A 18 -7.14 9.62 5.84
CA VAL A 18 -6.33 8.55 5.24
C VAL A 18 -7.03 7.92 4.03
N ALA A 19 -8.34 7.67 4.11
CA ALA A 19 -9.12 7.15 2.98
C ALA A 19 -9.09 8.10 1.77
N SER A 20 -9.48 9.36 2.00
CA SER A 20 -9.47 10.42 0.97
C SER A 20 -8.10 10.59 0.31
N HIS A 21 -7.03 10.49 1.10
CA HIS A 21 -5.67 10.53 0.58
C HIS A 21 -5.31 9.32 -0.28
N GLY A 22 -5.76 8.12 0.12
CA GLY A 22 -5.61 6.90 -0.67
C GLY A 22 -6.32 6.97 -2.02
N GLU A 23 -7.58 7.44 -2.03
CA GLU A 23 -8.36 7.67 -3.26
C GLU A 23 -7.66 8.69 -4.16
N ALA A 24 -7.18 9.79 -3.58
CA ALA A 24 -6.46 10.83 -4.31
C ALA A 24 -5.19 10.31 -5.00
N ILE A 25 -4.46 9.39 -4.38
CA ILE A 25 -3.31 8.72 -5.01
C ILE A 25 -3.76 7.80 -6.14
N LEU A 26 -4.73 6.92 -5.89
CA LEU A 26 -5.23 5.92 -6.85
C LEU A 26 -5.72 6.57 -8.14
N THR A 27 -6.56 7.60 -8.03
CA THR A 27 -7.09 8.34 -9.19
C THR A 27 -5.97 8.95 -10.03
N ARG A 28 -4.90 9.47 -9.39
CA ARG A 28 -3.77 10.09 -10.11
C ARG A 28 -2.88 9.09 -10.82
N VAL A 29 -2.80 7.87 -10.32
CA VAL A 29 -2.08 6.77 -10.99
C VAL A 29 -2.99 5.96 -11.93
N GLY A 30 -4.20 6.44 -12.20
CA GLY A 30 -5.13 5.81 -13.14
C GLY A 30 -5.80 4.52 -12.63
N VAL A 31 -5.78 4.27 -11.32
CA VAL A 31 -6.45 3.12 -10.70
C VAL A 31 -7.78 3.59 -10.10
N GLU A 32 -8.88 2.95 -10.49
CA GLU A 32 -10.20 3.24 -9.92
C GLU A 32 -10.23 2.87 -8.42
N PRO A 33 -10.55 3.81 -7.52
CA PRO A 33 -10.65 3.51 -6.10
C PRO A 33 -11.75 2.49 -5.80
N SER A 34 -11.44 1.51 -4.95
CA SER A 34 -12.39 0.47 -4.56
C SER A 34 -12.08 -0.05 -3.16
N VAL A 35 -13.12 -0.46 -2.43
CA VAL A 35 -12.96 -1.18 -1.15
C VAL A 35 -12.77 -2.69 -1.37
N ASP A 36 -12.86 -3.16 -2.61
CA ASP A 36 -12.59 -4.54 -2.99
C ASP A 36 -11.09 -4.71 -3.33
N ALA A 37 -10.42 -5.53 -2.52
CA ALA A 37 -9.00 -5.83 -2.66
C ALA A 37 -8.65 -6.51 -3.99
N GLU A 38 -9.56 -7.32 -4.56
CA GLU A 38 -9.32 -7.97 -5.86
C GLU A 38 -9.44 -6.96 -7.00
N ALA A 39 -10.45 -6.08 -6.96
CA ALA A 39 -10.62 -5.02 -7.95
C ALA A 39 -9.40 -4.08 -7.97
N LEU A 40 -8.90 -3.68 -6.80
CA LEU A 40 -7.67 -2.88 -6.69
C LEU A 40 -6.45 -3.62 -7.26
N ALA A 41 -6.27 -4.90 -6.96
CA ALA A 41 -5.16 -5.68 -7.49
C ALA A 41 -5.20 -5.80 -9.02
N ILE A 42 -6.40 -5.93 -9.61
CA ILE A 42 -6.61 -5.92 -11.06
C ILE A 42 -6.20 -4.56 -11.64
N GLY A 43 -6.67 -3.46 -11.05
CA GLY A 43 -6.35 -2.11 -11.51
C GLY A 43 -4.86 -1.77 -11.44
N ILE A 44 -4.20 -2.11 -10.34
CA ILE A 44 -2.75 -1.86 -10.14
C ILE A 44 -1.89 -2.61 -11.17
N LEU A 45 -2.35 -3.78 -11.62
CA LEU A 45 -1.61 -4.66 -12.53
C LEU A 45 -2.14 -4.61 -13.97
N ALA A 46 -2.97 -3.62 -14.31
CA ALA A 46 -3.58 -3.53 -15.64
C ALA A 46 -2.55 -3.41 -16.76
N ASP A 47 -1.48 -2.66 -16.53
CA ASP A 47 -0.39 -2.42 -17.50
C ASP A 47 0.86 -3.28 -17.24
N VAL A 48 0.77 -4.26 -16.32
CA VAL A 48 1.89 -5.15 -16.01
C VAL A 48 1.76 -6.42 -16.83
N ASP A 49 2.59 -6.58 -17.85
CA ASP A 49 2.64 -7.81 -18.62
C ASP A 49 3.73 -8.77 -18.14
N GLY A 50 3.54 -10.06 -18.42
CA GLY A 50 4.60 -11.07 -18.32
C GLY A 50 4.20 -12.34 -17.55
N PRO A 51 5.13 -13.31 -17.45
CA PRO A 51 4.84 -14.66 -16.96
C PRO A 51 4.50 -14.73 -15.46
N PHE A 52 4.64 -13.62 -14.74
CA PHE A 52 4.35 -13.53 -13.31
C PHE A 52 3.02 -12.86 -13.02
N HIS A 53 2.31 -12.32 -14.02
CA HIS A 53 1.12 -11.47 -13.84
C HIS A 53 0.06 -12.10 -12.94
N ASP A 54 -0.42 -13.32 -13.25
CA ASP A 54 -1.44 -13.99 -12.45
C ASP A 54 -1.01 -14.23 -11.00
N ARG A 55 0.27 -14.55 -10.79
CA ARG A 55 0.83 -14.79 -9.47
C ARG A 55 0.96 -13.48 -8.68
N LEU A 56 1.37 -12.39 -9.35
CA LEU A 56 1.42 -11.05 -8.79
C LEU A 56 0.01 -10.60 -8.39
N ARG A 57 -0.98 -10.79 -9.27
CA ARG A 57 -2.39 -10.45 -9.01
C ARG A 57 -2.94 -11.19 -7.81
N ALA A 58 -2.77 -12.51 -7.77
CA ALA A 58 -3.23 -13.32 -6.64
C ALA A 58 -2.50 -12.99 -5.32
N GLY A 59 -1.20 -12.67 -5.38
CA GLY A 59 -0.42 -12.27 -4.22
C GLY A 59 -0.81 -10.89 -3.70
N LEU A 60 -0.94 -9.90 -4.59
CA LEU A 60 -1.31 -8.52 -4.27
C LEU A 60 -2.74 -8.45 -3.74
N GLY A 61 -3.70 -9.14 -4.37
CA GLY A 61 -5.07 -9.20 -3.85
C GLY A 61 -5.13 -9.80 -2.44
N MET A 62 -4.33 -10.84 -2.16
CA MET A 62 -4.23 -11.39 -0.80
C MET A 62 -3.58 -10.42 0.19
N LEU A 63 -2.56 -9.67 -0.23
CA LEU A 63 -1.91 -8.65 0.60
C LEU A 63 -2.88 -7.52 0.95
N LEU A 64 -3.59 -6.97 -0.05
CA LEU A 64 -4.57 -5.91 0.14
C LEU A 64 -5.74 -6.37 1.02
N ARG A 65 -6.20 -7.62 0.84
CA ARG A 65 -7.19 -8.22 1.75
C ARG A 65 -6.67 -8.35 3.18
N ALA A 66 -5.39 -8.70 3.36
CA ALA A 66 -4.75 -8.76 4.68
C ALA A 66 -4.72 -7.39 5.38
N VAL A 67 -4.58 -6.30 4.62
CA VAL A 67 -4.70 -4.92 5.14
C VAL A 67 -6.14 -4.63 5.56
N ALA A 68 -7.11 -4.86 4.67
CA ALA A 68 -8.52 -4.57 4.90
C ALA A 68 -9.07 -5.31 6.13
N GLU A 69 -8.67 -6.58 6.31
CA GLU A 69 -9.08 -7.40 7.46
C GLU A 69 -8.17 -7.23 8.69
N ARG A 70 -7.04 -6.52 8.57
CA ARG A 70 -6.00 -6.38 9.61
C ARG A 70 -5.48 -7.73 10.15
N ARG A 71 -5.40 -8.74 9.28
CA ARG A 71 -5.03 -10.12 9.65
C ARG A 71 -3.59 -10.46 9.29
N ALA A 72 -2.75 -10.59 10.31
CA ALA A 72 -1.34 -10.94 10.16
C ALA A 72 -1.11 -12.28 9.43
N GLN A 73 -1.96 -13.27 9.65
CA GLN A 73 -1.82 -14.59 9.01
C GLN A 73 -2.01 -14.52 7.49
N LEU A 74 -2.93 -13.67 7.01
CA LEU A 74 -3.08 -13.39 5.58
C LEU A 74 -1.87 -12.63 5.04
N GLY A 75 -1.30 -11.72 5.84
CA GLY A 75 -0.06 -11.02 5.51
C GLY A 75 1.11 -11.97 5.27
N THR A 76 1.31 -12.94 6.16
CA THR A 76 2.34 -13.99 5.97
C THR A 76 2.11 -14.81 4.71
N ALA A 77 0.87 -15.24 4.44
CA ALA A 77 0.56 -16.00 3.24
C ALA A 77 0.79 -15.18 1.95
N ALA A 78 0.44 -13.89 1.96
CA ALA A 78 0.69 -12.97 0.85
C ALA A 78 2.19 -12.76 0.63
N ALA A 79 2.95 -12.54 1.71
CA ALA A 79 4.40 -12.39 1.64
C ALA A 79 5.08 -13.62 1.02
N CYS A 80 4.69 -14.82 1.43
CA CYS A 80 5.21 -16.06 0.83
C CYS A 80 4.91 -16.20 -0.67
N ARG A 81 3.87 -15.54 -1.20
CA ARG A 81 3.51 -15.57 -2.62
C ARG A 81 4.23 -14.51 -3.44
N LEU A 82 4.51 -13.36 -2.84
CA LEU A 82 5.05 -12.17 -3.52
C LEU A 82 6.58 -12.07 -3.45
N ILE A 83 7.20 -12.57 -2.38
CA ILE A 83 8.65 -12.38 -2.21
C ILE A 83 9.44 -12.98 -3.37
N GLY A 84 10.32 -12.18 -3.95
CA GLY A 84 11.16 -12.58 -5.08
C GLY A 84 10.40 -12.78 -6.40
N LEU A 85 9.12 -12.41 -6.47
CA LEU A 85 8.29 -12.60 -7.65
C LEU A 85 8.46 -11.43 -8.62
N GLY A 86 9.04 -11.70 -9.79
CA GLY A 86 9.31 -10.71 -10.83
C GLY A 86 10.80 -10.65 -11.19
N PRO A 87 11.15 -10.02 -12.33
CA PRO A 87 12.54 -9.89 -12.75
C PRO A 87 13.28 -8.77 -12.00
N GLY A 88 14.61 -8.76 -12.12
CA GLY A 88 15.46 -7.62 -11.73
C GLY A 88 15.97 -7.63 -10.30
N ALA A 89 16.63 -6.54 -9.92
CA ALA A 89 17.20 -6.36 -8.59
C ALA A 89 16.13 -6.10 -7.51
N THR A 90 14.99 -5.52 -7.92
CA THR A 90 13.79 -5.32 -7.09
C THR A 90 12.60 -5.98 -7.78
N PRO A 91 12.34 -7.27 -7.52
CA PRO A 91 11.16 -7.95 -8.04
C PRO A 91 9.87 -7.21 -7.68
N LEU A 92 8.95 -7.08 -8.64
CA LEU A 92 7.69 -6.34 -8.45
C LEU A 92 6.90 -6.78 -7.22
N GLY A 93 6.91 -8.08 -6.89
CA GLY A 93 6.25 -8.58 -5.69
C GLY A 93 6.83 -8.04 -4.39
N ASP A 94 8.14 -7.80 -4.34
CA ASP A 94 8.81 -7.17 -3.19
C ASP A 94 8.48 -5.69 -3.10
N ASP A 95 8.39 -5.01 -4.24
CA ASP A 95 8.01 -3.60 -4.32
C ASP A 95 6.61 -3.37 -3.74
N TYR A 96 5.64 -4.20 -4.10
CA TYR A 96 4.29 -4.13 -3.53
C TYR A 96 4.28 -4.42 -2.03
N LEU A 97 5.08 -5.39 -1.56
CA LEU A 97 5.22 -5.67 -0.13
C LEU A 97 5.81 -4.49 0.64
N ALA A 98 6.89 -3.91 0.14
CA ALA A 98 7.54 -2.76 0.76
C ALA A 98 6.61 -1.54 0.78
N ALA A 99 5.97 -1.21 -0.35
CA ALA A 99 5.02 -0.11 -0.44
C ALA A 99 3.86 -0.25 0.55
N CYS A 100 3.27 -1.46 0.64
CA CYS A 100 2.18 -1.77 1.56
C CYS A 100 2.63 -1.71 3.03
N ALA A 101 3.76 -2.35 3.36
CA ALA A 101 4.33 -2.32 4.71
C ALA A 101 4.59 -0.89 5.18
N LEU A 102 5.17 -0.07 4.31
CA LEU A 102 5.46 1.32 4.60
C LEU A 102 4.18 2.13 4.82
N ALA A 103 3.17 1.97 3.98
CA ALA A 103 1.88 2.64 4.16
C ALA A 103 1.20 2.24 5.48
N VAL A 104 1.21 0.95 5.86
CA VAL A 104 0.70 0.51 7.17
C VAL A 104 1.50 1.11 8.33
N ALA A 105 2.84 1.13 8.24
CA ALA A 105 3.70 1.68 9.28
C ALA A 105 3.48 3.19 9.48
N ARG A 106 3.27 3.94 8.39
CA ARG A 106 3.14 5.40 8.41
C ARG A 106 1.72 5.89 8.68
N LEU A 107 0.72 5.24 8.10
CA LEU A 107 -0.68 5.70 8.12
C LEU A 107 -1.58 4.89 9.04
N GLY A 108 -1.18 3.66 9.40
CA GLY A 108 -2.03 2.73 10.17
C GLY A 108 -2.50 3.31 11.50
N GLY A 109 -1.66 4.09 12.20
CA GLY A 109 -2.06 4.74 13.45
C GLY A 109 -3.21 5.75 13.26
N ALA A 110 -3.13 6.59 12.22
CA ALA A 110 -4.18 7.55 11.88
C ALA A 110 -5.47 6.86 11.40
N ALA A 111 -5.35 5.69 10.78
CA ALA A 111 -6.50 4.87 10.38
C ALA A 111 -7.08 4.00 11.52
N GLY A 112 -6.61 4.15 12.75
CA GLY A 112 -7.09 3.39 13.91
C GLY A 112 -6.64 1.92 13.94
N PHE A 113 -5.56 1.57 13.23
CA PHE A 113 -4.88 0.28 13.37
C PHE A 113 -4.00 0.33 14.64
N ALA A 114 -4.53 -0.25 15.72
CA ALA A 114 -3.91 -0.25 17.02
C ALA A 114 -2.47 -0.82 16.98
N ARG A 115 -1.58 -0.19 17.77
CA ARG A 115 -0.13 -0.41 17.67
C ARG A 115 0.28 -1.87 17.86
N PRO A 116 -0.20 -2.63 18.86
CA PRO A 116 0.21 -4.03 19.03
C PRO A 116 -0.14 -4.91 17.83
N GLU A 117 -1.38 -4.79 17.32
CA GLU A 117 -1.85 -5.55 16.17
C GLU A 117 -1.13 -5.12 14.88
N ARG A 118 -0.93 -3.81 14.69
CA ARG A 118 -0.20 -3.27 13.55
C ARG A 118 1.24 -3.75 13.53
N ASP A 119 1.94 -3.70 14.66
CA ASP A 119 3.33 -4.14 14.74
C ASP A 119 3.44 -5.67 14.51
N ALA A 120 2.45 -6.45 14.95
CA ALA A 120 2.37 -7.88 14.64
C ALA A 120 2.11 -8.14 13.14
N TRP A 121 1.22 -7.37 12.53
CA TRP A 121 0.94 -7.43 11.09
C TRP A 121 2.19 -7.07 10.27
N LEU A 122 2.89 -6.00 10.63
CA LEU A 122 4.12 -5.58 9.93
C LEU A 122 5.22 -6.65 10.02
N ARG A 123 5.41 -7.27 11.19
CA ARG A 123 6.34 -8.39 11.36
C ARG A 123 5.95 -9.63 10.54
N SER A 124 4.66 -9.82 10.28
CA SER A 124 4.16 -10.96 9.50
C SER A 124 4.66 -10.99 8.05
N LEU A 125 5.10 -9.83 7.53
CA LEU A 125 5.65 -9.67 6.19
C LEU A 125 7.15 -10.03 6.10
N LEU A 126 7.80 -10.33 7.22
CA LEU A 126 9.22 -10.71 7.29
C LEU A 126 9.36 -12.22 7.57
N PRO A 127 9.23 -13.10 6.56
CA PRO A 127 9.46 -14.52 6.80
C PRO A 127 10.92 -14.77 7.18
N GLN A 128 11.16 -15.82 7.98
CA GLN A 128 12.50 -16.18 8.49
C GLN A 128 13.57 -16.36 7.39
N ARG A 129 13.16 -16.67 6.16
CA ARG A 129 14.05 -16.91 5.01
C ARG A 129 14.08 -15.76 3.99
N LEU A 130 13.65 -14.54 4.37
CA LEU A 130 13.57 -13.40 3.45
C LEU A 130 14.85 -13.18 2.62
N GLY A 131 16.02 -13.14 3.26
CA GLY A 131 17.30 -12.91 2.57
C GLY A 131 17.76 -14.05 1.64
N LYS A 132 17.07 -15.19 1.63
CA LYS A 132 17.28 -16.29 0.66
C LYS A 132 16.19 -16.34 -0.41
N ALA A 133 15.06 -15.68 -0.18
CA ALA A 133 13.89 -15.73 -1.02
C ALA A 133 13.82 -14.57 -2.02
N THR A 134 14.60 -13.51 -1.80
CA THR A 134 14.77 -12.38 -2.73
C THR A 134 16.22 -11.86 -2.72
N THR A 135 16.48 -10.80 -3.46
CA THR A 135 17.77 -10.10 -3.53
C THR A 135 18.09 -9.41 -2.19
N PRO A 136 19.38 -9.16 -1.91
CA PRO A 136 19.78 -8.39 -0.74
C PRO A 136 19.18 -6.99 -0.68
N VAL A 137 19.01 -6.34 -1.84
CA VAL A 137 18.44 -4.98 -1.94
C VAL A 137 16.96 -4.99 -1.53
N SER A 138 16.14 -5.88 -2.12
CA SER A 138 14.72 -6.01 -1.76
C SER A 138 14.53 -6.39 -0.30
N ALA A 139 15.33 -7.34 0.20
CA ALA A 139 15.24 -7.75 1.60
C ALA A 139 15.49 -6.58 2.57
N HIS A 140 16.43 -5.68 2.23
CA HIS A 140 16.69 -4.48 3.00
C HIS A 140 15.54 -3.48 2.92
N LEU A 141 15.02 -3.20 1.71
CA LEU A 141 13.90 -2.29 1.50
C LEU A 141 12.64 -2.73 2.27
N ILE A 142 12.31 -4.02 2.25
CA ILE A 142 11.17 -4.56 3.01
C ILE A 142 11.39 -4.40 4.52
N ALA A 143 12.60 -4.71 5.01
CA ALA A 143 12.92 -4.58 6.44
C ALA A 143 12.82 -3.11 6.93
N ASP A 144 13.23 -2.17 6.09
CA ASP A 144 13.14 -0.74 6.38
C ASP A 144 11.71 -0.21 6.29
N ALA A 145 10.95 -0.63 5.27
CA ALA A 145 9.53 -0.33 5.14
C ALA A 145 8.72 -0.78 6.36
N VAL A 146 8.99 -1.98 6.88
CA VAL A 146 8.37 -2.52 8.11
C VAL A 146 8.66 -1.65 9.34
N ARG A 147 9.81 -0.97 9.38
CA ARG A 147 10.16 -0.01 10.43
C ARG A 147 9.62 1.39 10.17
N GLY A 148 8.98 1.62 9.03
CA GLY A 148 8.47 2.92 8.62
C GLY A 148 9.54 3.84 8.00
N PHE A 149 10.69 3.31 7.60
CA PHE A 149 11.70 4.06 6.87
C PHE A 149 11.34 4.05 5.38
N ALA A 150 11.02 5.22 4.85
CA ALA A 150 10.72 5.41 3.44
C ALA A 150 11.97 5.90 2.70
N PRO A 151 12.14 5.55 1.41
CA PRO A 151 13.07 6.29 0.57
C PRO A 151 12.62 7.76 0.47
N PRO A 152 13.54 8.74 0.41
CA PRO A 152 13.18 10.15 0.44
C PRO A 152 12.08 10.58 -0.55
N PRO A 153 12.03 10.03 -1.78
CA PRO A 153 11.00 10.38 -2.76
C PRO A 153 9.58 9.91 -2.39
N ALA A 154 9.46 8.90 -1.53
CA ALA A 154 8.16 8.41 -1.05
C ALA A 154 7.64 9.21 0.17
N HIS A 155 8.45 10.05 0.83
CA HIS A 155 8.03 10.76 2.04
C HIS A 155 6.77 11.61 1.84
N ALA A 156 6.72 12.36 0.74
CA ALA A 156 5.61 13.27 0.46
C ALA A 156 4.28 12.54 0.19
N LEU A 157 4.31 11.24 -0.15
CA LEU A 157 3.09 10.43 -0.28
C LEU A 157 2.42 10.12 1.06
N PHE A 158 3.06 10.40 2.21
CA PHE A 158 2.48 10.19 3.53
C PHE A 158 2.06 11.49 4.22
N GLU A 159 2.17 12.63 3.54
CA GLU A 159 1.72 13.93 4.01
C GLU A 159 0.22 14.10 3.69
N LEU A 160 -0.65 13.77 4.65
CA LEU A 160 -2.11 13.83 4.48
C LEU A 160 -2.66 15.25 4.22
N ASP A 161 -1.85 16.29 4.44
CA ASP A 161 -2.19 17.69 4.20
C ASP A 161 -1.51 18.25 2.93
N ALA A 162 -0.86 17.40 2.13
CA ALA A 162 -0.29 17.79 0.86
C ALA A 162 -1.39 18.32 -0.08
N ASN A 163 -1.11 19.45 -0.73
CA ASN A 163 -1.95 19.91 -1.83
C ASN A 163 -1.74 19.04 -3.09
N GLU A 164 -2.65 19.17 -4.04
CA GLU A 164 -2.65 18.42 -5.30
C GLU A 164 -1.31 18.47 -6.04
N ILE A 165 -0.73 19.66 -6.20
CA ILE A 165 0.55 19.86 -6.91
C ILE A 165 1.68 19.10 -6.21
N ARG A 166 1.72 19.15 -4.87
CA ARG A 166 2.75 18.44 -4.09
C ARG A 166 2.58 16.93 -4.19
N LEU A 167 1.34 16.44 -4.19
CA LEU A 167 1.04 15.02 -4.33
C LEU A 167 1.43 14.51 -5.73
N GLU A 168 1.06 15.24 -6.77
CA GLU A 168 1.41 14.95 -8.16
C GLU A 168 2.94 14.91 -8.34
N THR A 169 3.63 15.95 -7.86
CA THR A 169 5.10 16.01 -7.89
C THR A 169 5.73 14.82 -7.16
N ALA A 170 5.14 14.37 -6.05
CA ALA A 170 5.63 13.21 -5.31
C ALA A 170 5.46 11.90 -6.09
N ILE A 171 4.31 11.72 -6.74
CA ILE A 171 4.02 10.56 -7.61
C ILE A 171 5.00 10.55 -8.79
N GLU A 172 5.18 11.68 -9.48
CA GLU A 172 6.12 11.82 -10.60
C GLU A 172 7.57 11.52 -10.19
N ARG A 173 8.01 12.04 -9.03
CA ARG A 173 9.34 11.77 -8.49
C ARG A 173 9.55 10.30 -8.18
N LEU A 174 8.53 9.64 -7.65
CA LEU A 174 8.58 8.21 -7.36
C LEU A 174 8.58 7.39 -8.65
N ALA A 175 7.77 7.76 -9.64
CA ALA A 175 7.76 7.16 -10.99
C ALA A 175 9.11 7.30 -11.71
N GLY A 176 9.86 8.37 -11.42
CA GLY A 176 11.23 8.55 -11.91
C GLY A 176 12.25 7.56 -11.34
N ILE A 177 11.91 6.78 -10.31
CA ILE A 177 12.79 5.81 -9.65
C ILE A 177 12.38 4.41 -10.11
N GLY A 178 12.89 4.04 -11.29
CA GLY A 178 12.55 2.80 -11.98
C GLY A 178 11.19 2.91 -12.68
N ALA A 179 11.22 2.81 -14.02
CA ALA A 179 10.09 3.14 -14.89
C ALA A 179 8.76 2.43 -14.54
N THR A 180 8.83 1.21 -13.99
CA THR A 180 7.65 0.38 -13.68
C THR A 180 7.39 0.26 -12.18
N SER A 181 8.42 0.38 -11.34
CA SER A 181 8.32 0.22 -9.88
C SER A 181 7.66 1.42 -9.20
N GLY A 182 7.91 2.64 -9.67
CA GLY A 182 7.42 3.84 -9.00
C GLY A 182 5.89 4.02 -9.05
N HIS A 183 5.26 3.75 -10.19
CA HIS A 183 3.80 3.74 -10.33
C HIS A 183 3.17 2.64 -9.48
N GLY A 184 3.73 1.43 -9.53
CA GLY A 184 3.27 0.31 -8.71
C GLY A 184 3.36 0.59 -7.20
N TRP A 185 4.43 1.25 -6.76
CA TRP A 185 4.58 1.71 -5.37
C TRP A 185 3.50 2.72 -4.98
N ALA A 186 3.29 3.77 -5.79
CA ALA A 186 2.28 4.78 -5.51
C ALA A 186 0.88 4.14 -5.43
N ALA A 187 0.54 3.28 -6.39
CA ALA A 187 -0.75 2.59 -6.42
C ALA A 187 -0.95 1.67 -5.19
N ALA A 188 0.08 0.90 -4.80
CA ALA A 188 0.02 0.06 -3.61
C ALA A 188 -0.10 0.87 -2.31
N ILE A 189 0.56 2.03 -2.21
CA ILE A 189 0.40 2.95 -1.07
C ILE A 189 -1.03 3.49 -1.02
N GLY A 190 -1.57 3.95 -2.15
CA GLY A 190 -2.94 4.48 -2.24
C GLY A 190 -4.00 3.44 -1.85
N ALA A 191 -3.89 2.23 -2.41
CA ALA A 191 -4.76 1.10 -2.10
C ALA A 191 -4.68 0.72 -0.61
N THR A 192 -3.48 0.67 -0.04
CA THR A 192 -3.29 0.37 1.38
C THR A 192 -3.92 1.42 2.27
N ALA A 193 -3.72 2.71 1.96
CA ALA A 193 -4.33 3.82 2.70
C ALA A 193 -5.86 3.75 2.68
N LEU A 194 -6.46 3.55 1.51
CA LEU A 194 -7.91 3.39 1.36
C LEU A 194 -8.44 2.22 2.21
N LEU A 195 -7.84 1.04 2.09
CA LEU A 195 -8.30 -0.16 2.79
C LEU A 195 -8.10 -0.11 4.32
N LEU A 196 -7.09 0.61 4.80
CA LEU A 196 -6.88 0.81 6.25
C LEU A 196 -8.06 1.52 6.92
N ALA A 197 -8.73 2.42 6.20
CA ALA A 197 -9.85 3.22 6.69
C ALA A 197 -11.20 2.47 6.68
N VAL A 198 -11.35 1.42 5.86
CA VAL A 198 -12.60 0.65 5.71
C VAL A 198 -13.03 -0.04 7.01
N ASP A 199 -12.08 -0.58 7.77
CA ASP A 199 -12.36 -1.30 9.02
C ASP A 199 -12.72 -0.35 10.19
N HIS A 200 -12.26 0.90 10.15
CA HIS A 200 -12.67 1.90 11.15
C HIS A 200 -14.18 2.17 11.06
N ASP A 201 -14.72 2.30 9.85
CA ASP A 201 -16.13 2.62 9.63
C ASP A 201 -17.06 1.46 10.01
N LYS A 202 -16.67 0.21 9.68
CA LYS A 202 -17.42 -1.00 10.10
C LYS A 202 -17.43 -1.19 11.62
N ARG A 203 -16.27 -1.00 12.28
CA ARG A 203 -16.17 -1.09 13.75
C ARG A 203 -16.89 0.06 14.45
N ALA A 204 -16.83 1.28 13.91
CA ALA A 204 -17.56 2.43 14.44
C ALA A 204 -19.09 2.26 14.30
N ARG A 205 -19.56 1.55 13.27
CA ARG A 205 -20.98 1.22 13.03
C ARG A 205 -21.47 -0.03 13.77
N GLY A 206 -20.60 -0.75 14.49
CA GLY A 206 -20.98 -1.98 15.20
C GLY A 206 -21.36 -3.15 14.29
N GLU A 207 -20.95 -3.12 13.01
CA GLU A 207 -21.21 -4.21 12.08
C GLU A 207 -20.25 -5.38 12.39
N ALA A 208 -20.82 -6.56 12.68
CA ALA A 208 -20.02 -7.75 12.99
C ALA A 208 -19.14 -8.16 11.80
N LEU A 209 -17.85 -8.42 12.07
CA LEU A 209 -16.97 -9.09 11.12
C LEU A 209 -17.58 -10.46 10.77
N ARG A 210 -18.09 -10.61 9.55
CA ARG A 210 -18.50 -11.90 8.98
C ARG A 210 -17.37 -12.47 8.14
#